data_AF-A0A4R0PFZ2-F1
#
_entry.id   AF-A0A4R0PFZ2-F1
#
_cell.length_a   1.000
_cell.length_b   1.000
_cell.length_c   1.000
_cell.angle_alpha   90.00
_cell.angle_beta   90.00
_cell.angle_gamma   90.00
#
_symmetry.space_group_name_H-M   'P 1'
#
loop_
_entity.id
_entity.type
_entity.pdbx_description
1 polymer ?
#
loop_
_entity_poly.entity_id
_entity_poly.type
_entity_poly.pdbx_seq_one_letter_code
_entity_poly.pdbx_strand_id
1 'polypeptide(L)'
;MRNAIITASYAPDFERCAILCETIDRLVTGFECHYLLVDMPDKELFAQLEGPKRKILTEAELLPWWMRRIPSMLSPGGRRIWLSPLTVPLHGWHVQQIKRIAAALRLDVDGLLYCDSDTAFVRPFDVQEIWNDDSIRLYRENEGALAAKDAHLHWAAHAARAFGLGDPAGLNHNYVSSIVTWKRQTVVDMCAHMEREHGRSWVSILGATRSFSECMIYGAYVDGVLDGAGHFHDPVTLCSMKWFQPAPSRNEVRAMLDDLEERQVAVGVQSFLPMPAEDFRAAIGGERRAA
;
A
#
# COMPACT_ATOMS: atom_id res chain seq x y z
N MET A 1 -6.45 -18.55 -7.98
CA MET A 1 -6.43 -17.20 -8.60
C MET A 1 -5.00 -16.79 -8.92
N ARG A 2 -4.76 -15.98 -9.95
CA ARG A 2 -3.43 -15.40 -10.26
C ARG A 2 -3.21 -14.18 -9.37
N ASN A 3 -2.12 -14.15 -8.61
CA ASN A 3 -1.85 -13.07 -7.65
C ASN A 3 -0.53 -12.36 -7.91
N ALA A 4 -0.47 -11.08 -7.58
CA ALA A 4 0.77 -10.31 -7.52
C ALA A 4 0.97 -9.68 -6.15
N ILE A 5 2.23 -9.50 -5.76
CA ILE A 5 2.62 -8.68 -4.60
C ILE A 5 3.05 -7.31 -5.11
N ILE A 6 2.69 -6.24 -4.42
CA ILE A 6 3.02 -4.86 -4.82
C ILE A 6 3.55 -4.08 -3.63
N THR A 7 4.72 -3.47 -3.79
CA THR A 7 5.31 -2.60 -2.77
C THR A 7 5.75 -1.29 -3.40
N ALA A 8 5.22 -0.18 -2.91
CA ALA A 8 5.76 1.14 -3.24
C ALA A 8 6.91 1.46 -2.28
N SER A 9 8.03 1.92 -2.83
CA SER A 9 9.21 2.24 -2.03
C SER A 9 10.02 3.37 -2.68
N TYR A 10 11.01 3.86 -1.96
CA TYR A 10 11.89 4.96 -2.36
C TYR A 10 13.26 4.83 -1.68
N ALA A 11 14.29 5.48 -2.21
CA ALA A 11 15.68 5.26 -1.82
C ALA A 11 15.97 5.23 -0.29
N PRO A 12 15.44 6.17 0.54
CA PRO A 12 15.58 6.12 2.00
C PRO A 12 15.09 4.82 2.66
N ASP A 13 14.10 4.14 2.09
CA ASP A 13 13.52 2.90 2.62
C ASP A 13 14.10 1.66 1.92
N PHE A 14 15.17 1.79 1.12
CA PHE A 14 15.77 0.70 0.35
C PHE A 14 16.12 -0.51 1.24
N GLU A 15 16.85 -0.30 2.34
CA GLU A 15 17.26 -1.38 3.23
C GLU A 15 16.07 -2.11 3.88
N ARG A 16 15.01 -1.36 4.22
CA ARG A 16 13.76 -1.93 4.73
C ARG A 16 13.05 -2.76 3.66
N CYS A 17 12.96 -2.22 2.44
CA CYS A 17 12.38 -2.92 1.31
C CYS A 17 13.18 -4.19 0.94
N ALA A 18 14.51 -4.17 1.06
CA ALA A 18 15.35 -5.33 0.86
C ALA A 18 15.03 -6.45 1.87
N ILE A 19 14.83 -6.10 3.15
CA ILE A 19 14.37 -7.05 4.18
C ILE A 19 13.00 -7.65 3.81
N LEU A 20 12.04 -6.83 3.39
CA LEU A 20 10.74 -7.32 2.91
C LEU A 20 10.91 -8.30 1.75
N CYS A 21 11.72 -7.93 0.75
CA CYS A 21 12.01 -8.75 -0.41
C CYS A 21 12.57 -10.13 -0.02
N GLU A 22 13.57 -10.17 0.85
CA GLU A 22 14.17 -11.42 1.33
C GLU A 22 13.18 -12.31 2.10
N THR A 23 12.31 -11.69 2.91
CA THR A 23 11.32 -12.44 3.67
C THR A 23 10.20 -12.98 2.78
N ILE A 24 9.78 -12.23 1.75
CA ILE A 24 8.88 -12.71 0.70
C ILE A 24 9.49 -13.93 0.00
N ASP A 25 10.75 -13.84 -0.43
CA ASP A 25 11.40 -14.93 -1.16
C ASP A 25 11.51 -16.23 -0.34
N ARG A 26 11.61 -16.10 0.99
CA ARG A 26 11.75 -17.24 1.91
C ARG A 26 10.41 -17.83 2.35
N LEU A 27 9.41 -16.98 2.59
CA LEU A 27 8.22 -17.37 3.37
C LEU A 27 6.92 -17.28 2.57
N VAL A 28 6.90 -16.61 1.43
CA VAL A 28 5.66 -16.31 0.72
C VAL A 28 5.56 -17.12 -0.56
N THR A 29 4.38 -17.69 -0.81
CA THR A 29 4.07 -18.49 -2.02
C THR A 29 2.73 -18.06 -2.62
N GLY A 30 2.27 -18.73 -3.70
CA GLY A 30 0.95 -18.43 -4.28
C GLY A 30 0.84 -17.15 -5.13
N PHE A 31 1.96 -16.50 -5.44
CA PHE A 31 2.02 -15.31 -6.32
C PHE A 31 2.91 -15.54 -7.56
N GLU A 32 2.61 -14.81 -8.63
CA GLU A 32 3.34 -14.86 -9.90
C GLU A 32 4.57 -13.95 -9.89
N CYS A 33 4.39 -12.69 -9.46
CA CYS A 33 5.44 -11.68 -9.43
C CYS A 33 5.22 -10.68 -8.29
N HIS A 34 6.32 -10.21 -7.72
CA HIS A 34 6.39 -9.06 -6.81
C HIS A 34 6.84 -7.83 -7.60
N TYR A 35 6.04 -6.75 -7.59
CA TYR A 35 6.33 -5.50 -8.27
C TYR A 35 6.75 -4.41 -7.29
N LEU A 36 7.94 -3.84 -7.50
CA LEU A 36 8.43 -2.68 -6.76
C LEU A 36 8.10 -1.40 -7.52
N LEU A 37 7.28 -0.54 -6.93
CA LEU A 37 6.85 0.73 -7.51
C LEU A 37 7.76 1.86 -7.04
N VAL A 38 8.73 2.23 -7.87
CA VAL A 38 9.77 3.22 -7.51
C VAL A 38 9.68 4.46 -8.38
N ASP A 39 10.50 5.46 -8.07
CA ASP A 39 10.66 6.61 -8.95
C ASP A 39 11.89 6.42 -9.85
N MET A 40 11.92 7.04 -11.03
CA MET A 40 12.99 6.94 -12.02
C MET A 40 14.38 7.19 -11.43
N PRO A 41 14.60 8.20 -10.56
CA PRO A 41 15.91 8.40 -9.92
C PRO A 41 16.35 7.26 -9.00
N ASP A 42 15.42 6.44 -8.50
CA ASP A 42 15.70 5.31 -7.62
C ASP A 42 15.79 3.98 -8.40
N LYS A 43 15.46 3.97 -9.69
CA LYS A 43 15.37 2.74 -10.50
C LYS A 43 16.64 1.90 -10.43
N GLU A 44 17.80 2.53 -10.61
CA GLU A 44 19.09 1.81 -10.63
C GLU A 44 19.41 1.20 -9.26
N LEU A 45 19.14 1.94 -8.17
CA LEU A 45 19.32 1.43 -6.81
C LEU A 45 18.46 0.18 -6.58
N PHE A 46 17.18 0.24 -6.96
CA PHE A 46 16.24 -0.86 -6.75
C PHE A 46 16.43 -2.01 -7.74
N ALA A 47 17.05 -1.80 -8.91
CA ALA A 47 17.33 -2.86 -9.90
C ALA A 47 18.13 -4.03 -9.30
N GLN A 48 18.91 -3.75 -8.26
CA GLN A 48 19.62 -4.76 -7.47
C GLN A 48 18.70 -5.77 -6.77
N LEU A 49 17.43 -5.42 -6.53
CA LEU A 49 16.44 -6.31 -5.93
C LEU A 49 15.66 -7.12 -6.96
N GLU A 50 15.81 -6.87 -8.26
CA GLU A 50 15.14 -7.66 -9.29
C GLU A 50 15.59 -9.13 -9.27
N GLY A 51 14.71 -10.01 -9.72
CA GLY A 51 14.96 -11.44 -9.74
C GLY A 51 13.91 -12.18 -10.57
N PRO A 52 13.90 -13.53 -10.56
CA PRO A 52 13.00 -14.32 -11.39
C PRO A 52 11.51 -13.99 -11.20
N LYS A 53 11.13 -13.61 -9.97
CA LYS A 53 9.76 -13.24 -9.58
C LYS A 53 9.66 -11.83 -9.00
N ARG A 54 10.64 -10.95 -9.28
CA ARG A 54 10.58 -9.55 -8.84
C ARG A 54 10.96 -8.59 -9.96
N LYS A 55 10.10 -7.60 -10.18
CA LYS A 55 10.26 -6.60 -11.25
C LYS A 55 10.03 -5.19 -10.73
N ILE A 56 10.67 -4.23 -11.37
CA ILE A 56 10.46 -2.81 -11.08
C ILE A 56 9.45 -2.21 -12.05
N LEU A 57 8.53 -1.42 -11.51
CA LEU A 57 7.72 -0.48 -12.27
C LEU A 57 8.02 0.94 -11.81
N THR A 58 8.31 1.80 -12.77
CA THR A 58 8.62 3.20 -12.48
C THR A 58 7.37 4.07 -12.49
N GLU A 59 7.42 5.22 -11.83
CA GLU A 59 6.39 6.24 -11.91
C GLU A 59 6.15 6.72 -13.36
N ALA A 60 7.17 6.70 -14.22
CA ALA A 60 7.01 7.04 -15.64
C ALA A 60 6.13 6.04 -16.42
N GLU A 61 6.08 4.78 -15.99
CA GLU A 61 5.22 3.75 -16.59
C GLU A 61 3.80 3.73 -16.02
N LEU A 62 3.62 4.30 -14.82
CA LEU A 62 2.38 4.22 -14.04
C LEU A 62 1.58 5.52 -14.06
N LEU A 63 2.26 6.67 -14.03
CA LEU A 63 1.61 7.96 -13.89
C LEU A 63 1.27 8.58 -15.26
N PRO A 64 0.19 9.38 -15.31
CA PRO A 64 -0.09 10.17 -16.50
C PRO A 64 1.06 11.12 -16.86
N TRP A 65 1.32 11.30 -18.15
CA TRP A 65 2.42 12.14 -18.66
C TRP A 65 2.39 13.61 -18.20
N TRP A 66 1.21 14.08 -17.79
CA TRP A 66 0.97 15.44 -17.28
C TRP A 66 1.26 15.59 -15.77
N MET A 67 1.58 14.52 -15.06
CA MET A 67 2.02 14.54 -13.67
C MET A 67 3.52 14.31 -13.60
N ARG A 68 4.30 15.33 -13.21
CA ARG A 68 5.76 15.29 -13.27
C ARG A 68 6.41 15.66 -11.94
N ARG A 69 7.40 14.86 -11.55
CA ARG A 69 8.24 15.13 -10.39
C ARG A 69 9.12 16.36 -10.67
N ILE A 70 9.19 17.30 -9.73
CA ILE A 70 10.16 18.39 -9.82
C ILE A 70 11.56 17.88 -9.41
N PRO A 71 12.64 18.38 -10.03
CA PRO A 71 14.00 18.10 -9.60
C PRO A 71 14.18 18.39 -8.10
N SER A 72 14.89 17.52 -7.39
CA SER A 72 15.09 17.64 -5.93
C SER A 72 15.75 18.96 -5.54
N MET A 73 16.66 19.47 -6.38
CA MET A 73 17.33 20.78 -6.19
C MET A 73 16.37 21.97 -6.19
N LEU A 74 15.18 21.83 -6.79
CA LEU A 74 14.15 22.87 -6.85
C LEU A 74 13.07 22.69 -5.77
N SER A 75 13.19 21.65 -4.94
CA SER A 75 12.18 21.31 -3.95
C SER A 75 12.60 21.72 -2.53
N PRO A 76 11.71 22.35 -1.74
CA PRO A 76 11.99 22.71 -0.35
C PRO A 76 12.44 21.49 0.47
N GLY A 77 13.66 21.55 1.01
CA GLY A 77 14.24 20.47 1.83
C GLY A 77 14.44 19.15 1.08
N GLY A 78 14.56 19.17 -0.26
CA GLY A 78 14.75 17.96 -1.07
C GLY A 78 13.52 17.05 -1.12
N ARG A 79 12.35 17.53 -0.68
CA ARG A 79 11.10 16.75 -0.66
C ARG A 79 10.71 16.31 -2.07
N ARG A 80 10.11 15.14 -2.21
CA ARG A 80 9.58 14.72 -3.52
C ARG A 80 8.21 15.35 -3.73
N ILE A 81 8.09 16.17 -4.78
CA ILE A 81 6.87 16.90 -5.14
C ILE A 81 6.58 16.65 -6.62
N TRP A 82 5.32 16.37 -6.94
CA TRP A 82 4.81 16.26 -8.31
C TRP A 82 3.90 17.45 -8.60
N LEU A 83 4.10 18.05 -9.77
CA LEU A 83 3.26 19.10 -10.31
C LEU A 83 2.44 18.56 -11.47
N SER A 84 1.25 19.11 -11.61
CA SER A 84 0.27 18.75 -12.62
C SER A 84 -0.67 19.94 -12.83
N PRO A 85 -1.18 20.15 -14.06
CA PRO A 85 -2.24 21.12 -14.30
C PRO A 85 -3.61 20.64 -13.79
N LEU A 86 -3.75 19.36 -13.41
CA LEU A 86 -5.03 18.71 -13.08
C LEU A 86 -5.15 18.29 -11.61
N THR A 87 -4.09 18.44 -10.80
CA THR A 87 -4.08 18.08 -9.37
C THR A 87 -3.43 19.20 -8.56
N VAL A 88 -3.67 19.22 -7.25
CA VAL A 88 -2.81 20.00 -6.35
C VAL A 88 -1.38 19.44 -6.38
N PRO A 89 -0.35 20.20 -5.95
CA PRO A 89 0.99 19.63 -5.81
C PRO A 89 0.98 18.44 -4.85
N LEU A 90 1.43 17.28 -5.30
CA LEU A 90 1.40 16.04 -4.52
C LEU A 90 2.77 15.70 -3.95
N HIS A 91 2.81 15.21 -2.71
CA HIS A 91 4.04 14.70 -2.09
C HIS A 91 4.24 13.20 -2.40
N GLY A 92 5.47 12.70 -2.20
CA GLY A 92 5.83 11.30 -2.45
C GLY A 92 4.83 10.28 -1.90
N TRP A 93 4.36 10.44 -0.66
CA TRP A 93 3.37 9.52 -0.07
C TRP A 93 2.04 9.49 -0.85
N HIS A 94 1.52 10.63 -1.31
CA HIS A 94 0.31 10.68 -2.15
C HIS A 94 0.53 9.99 -3.50
N VAL A 95 1.72 10.16 -4.09
CA VAL A 95 2.03 9.57 -5.39
C VAL A 95 2.25 8.07 -5.27
N GLN A 96 2.81 7.57 -4.16
CA GLN A 96 2.88 6.12 -3.89
C GLN A 96 1.50 5.46 -3.91
N GLN A 97 0.51 6.10 -3.28
CA GLN A 97 -0.88 5.65 -3.32
C GLN A 97 -1.47 5.59 -4.75
N ILE A 98 -1.23 6.63 -5.55
CA ILE A 98 -1.64 6.66 -6.97
C ILE A 98 -0.94 5.55 -7.75
N LYS A 99 0.36 5.33 -7.54
CA LYS A 99 1.12 4.24 -8.18
C LYS A 99 0.53 2.87 -7.86
N ARG A 100 0.10 2.63 -6.62
CA ARG A 100 -0.55 1.37 -6.21
C ARG A 100 -1.83 1.10 -7.01
N ILE A 101 -2.69 2.10 -7.15
CA ILE A 101 -3.92 2.01 -7.96
C ILE A 101 -3.56 1.81 -9.45
N ALA A 102 -2.64 2.61 -9.98
CA ALA A 102 -2.22 2.53 -11.38
C ALA A 102 -1.60 1.17 -11.74
N ALA A 103 -0.88 0.53 -10.82
CA ALA A 103 -0.33 -0.81 -11.01
C ALA A 103 -1.44 -1.83 -11.32
N ALA A 104 -2.57 -1.78 -10.60
CA ALA A 104 -3.71 -2.66 -10.86
C ALA A 104 -4.24 -2.56 -12.30
N LEU A 105 -4.21 -1.36 -12.89
CA LEU A 105 -4.66 -1.13 -14.26
C LEU A 105 -3.72 -1.77 -15.30
N ARG A 106 -2.43 -1.92 -14.97
CA ARG A 106 -1.39 -2.45 -15.87
C ARG A 106 -1.20 -3.96 -15.75
N LEU A 107 -1.44 -4.52 -14.57
CA LEU A 107 -1.22 -5.94 -14.30
C LEU A 107 -2.40 -6.78 -14.76
N ASP A 108 -2.09 -7.94 -15.33
CA ASP A 108 -3.07 -8.97 -15.73
C ASP A 108 -3.02 -10.10 -14.70
N VAL A 109 -3.64 -9.88 -13.54
CA VAL A 109 -3.80 -10.82 -12.42
C VAL A 109 -5.18 -10.62 -11.79
N ASP A 110 -5.62 -11.57 -10.97
CA ASP A 110 -6.91 -11.51 -10.29
C ASP A 110 -6.81 -10.75 -8.96
N GLY A 111 -5.75 -11.03 -8.18
CA GLY A 111 -5.56 -10.54 -6.82
C GLY A 111 -4.26 -9.79 -6.61
N LEU A 112 -4.33 -8.78 -5.76
CA LEU A 112 -3.24 -7.86 -5.46
C LEU A 112 -3.00 -7.84 -3.96
N LEU A 113 -1.83 -8.32 -3.52
CA LEU A 113 -1.36 -8.18 -2.13
C LEU A 113 -0.40 -6.99 -2.05
N TYR A 114 -0.85 -5.89 -1.48
CA TYR A 114 0.00 -4.75 -1.24
C TYR A 114 0.71 -4.87 0.10
N CYS A 115 2.01 -4.62 0.11
CA CYS A 115 2.84 -4.62 1.32
C CYS A 115 3.59 -3.29 1.43
N ASP A 116 3.53 -2.64 2.59
CA ASP A 116 4.37 -1.49 2.90
C ASP A 116 5.84 -1.94 3.02
N SER A 117 6.78 -1.09 2.55
CA SER A 117 8.20 -1.46 2.45
C SER A 117 8.93 -1.62 3.79
N ASP A 118 8.28 -1.26 4.90
CA ASP A 118 8.79 -1.35 6.27
C ASP A 118 8.22 -2.53 7.07
N THR A 119 7.63 -3.48 6.35
CA THR A 119 7.14 -4.78 6.87
C THR A 119 8.10 -5.92 6.53
N ALA A 120 7.94 -7.05 7.21
CA ALA A 120 8.69 -8.27 6.97
C ALA A 120 7.82 -9.49 7.30
N PHE A 121 7.82 -10.49 6.42
CA PHE A 121 7.17 -11.77 6.71
C PHE A 121 8.01 -12.56 7.73
N VAL A 122 7.35 -13.15 8.72
CA VAL A 122 7.97 -13.91 9.81
C VAL A 122 7.34 -15.28 10.02
N ARG A 123 6.25 -15.58 9.29
CA ARG A 123 5.64 -16.90 9.17
C ARG A 123 5.39 -17.24 7.70
N PRO A 124 5.33 -18.53 7.31
CA PRO A 124 4.91 -18.94 5.99
C PRO A 124 3.52 -18.37 5.65
N PHE A 125 3.33 -17.95 4.40
CA PHE A 125 2.06 -17.42 3.93
C PHE A 125 1.84 -17.79 2.46
N ASP A 126 0.73 -18.44 2.16
CA ASP A 126 0.29 -18.63 0.78
C ASP A 126 -0.65 -17.48 0.39
N VAL A 127 -0.30 -16.70 -0.63
CA VAL A 127 -1.15 -15.59 -1.11
C VAL A 127 -2.52 -16.09 -1.60
N GLN A 128 -2.70 -17.38 -1.90
CA GLN A 128 -4.03 -17.93 -2.17
C GLN A 128 -4.99 -17.83 -0.96
N GLU A 129 -4.47 -17.73 0.27
CA GLU A 129 -5.28 -17.62 1.50
C GLU A 129 -6.06 -16.29 1.60
N ILE A 130 -5.77 -15.31 0.74
CA ILE A 130 -6.55 -14.06 0.67
C ILE A 130 -7.90 -14.26 0.00
N TRP A 131 -8.17 -15.44 -0.56
CA TRP A 131 -9.39 -15.76 -1.29
C TRP A 131 -10.28 -16.71 -0.48
N ASN A 132 -11.59 -16.50 -0.63
CA ASN A 132 -12.62 -17.46 -0.27
C ASN A 132 -13.49 -17.63 -1.51
N ASP A 133 -13.30 -18.74 -2.22
CA ASP A 133 -13.79 -18.95 -3.58
C ASP A 133 -13.39 -17.77 -4.50
N ASP A 134 -14.38 -17.07 -5.07
CA ASP A 134 -14.17 -15.91 -5.95
C ASP A 134 -14.13 -14.57 -5.18
N SER A 135 -14.34 -14.59 -3.87
CA SER A 135 -14.32 -13.39 -3.03
C SER A 135 -12.95 -13.17 -2.44
N ILE A 136 -12.43 -11.95 -2.55
CA ILE A 136 -11.14 -11.58 -1.95
C ILE A 136 -11.36 -10.94 -0.57
N ARG A 137 -10.39 -11.14 0.31
CA ARG A 137 -10.37 -10.47 1.61
C ARG A 137 -10.36 -8.95 1.43
N LEU A 138 -11.19 -8.25 2.20
CA LEU A 138 -11.11 -6.81 2.42
C LEU A 138 -10.87 -6.57 3.90
N TYR A 139 -9.72 -5.98 4.24
CA TYR A 139 -9.52 -5.52 5.61
C TYR A 139 -10.54 -4.43 5.93
N ARG A 140 -11.34 -4.64 6.98
CA ARG A 140 -12.33 -3.67 7.45
C ARG A 140 -12.46 -3.71 8.96
N GLU A 141 -12.10 -2.60 9.59
CA GLU A 141 -12.41 -2.34 10.98
C GLU A 141 -13.69 -1.50 11.04
N ASN A 142 -14.75 -2.07 11.62
CA ASN A 142 -16.04 -1.42 11.73
C ASN A 142 -15.93 -0.15 12.56
N GLU A 143 -16.47 0.97 12.07
CA GLU A 143 -16.41 2.28 12.74
C GLU A 143 -14.99 2.78 13.09
N GLY A 144 -13.93 2.13 12.58
CA GLY A 144 -12.56 2.46 12.92
C GLY A 144 -12.14 3.87 12.50
N ALA A 145 -12.78 4.47 11.50
CA ALA A 145 -12.51 5.86 11.11
C ALA A 145 -12.94 6.87 12.18
N LEU A 146 -13.92 6.53 13.03
CA LEU A 146 -14.34 7.38 14.16
C LEU A 146 -13.34 7.34 15.32
N ALA A 147 -12.69 6.19 15.51
CA ALA A 147 -11.68 5.98 16.55
C ALA A 147 -10.28 6.46 16.12
N ALA A 148 -10.03 6.50 14.82
CA ALA A 148 -8.76 6.96 14.28
C ALA A 148 -8.55 8.46 14.55
N LYS A 149 -7.35 8.81 15.02
CA LYS A 149 -6.98 10.23 15.20
C LYS A 149 -6.91 10.90 13.82
N ASP A 150 -7.82 11.83 13.59
CA ASP A 150 -7.92 12.76 12.46
C ASP A 150 -8.25 12.17 11.07
N ALA A 151 -7.25 11.97 10.21
CA ALA A 151 -7.38 12.12 8.75
C ALA A 151 -8.40 11.18 8.07
N HIS A 152 -8.81 10.09 8.72
CA HIS A 152 -9.70 9.07 8.18
C HIS A 152 -11.07 9.64 7.78
N LEU A 153 -11.66 10.53 8.59
CA LEU A 153 -12.94 11.15 8.23
C LEU A 153 -12.81 12.10 7.03
N HIS A 154 -11.66 12.78 6.89
CA HIS A 154 -11.39 13.59 5.70
C HIS A 154 -11.20 12.73 4.46
N TRP A 155 -10.54 11.57 4.59
CA TRP A 155 -10.39 10.59 3.51
C TRP A 155 -11.73 9.98 3.11
N ALA A 156 -12.56 9.60 4.09
CA ALA A 156 -13.91 9.09 3.85
C ALA A 156 -14.79 10.12 3.13
N ALA A 157 -14.77 11.38 3.58
CA ALA A 157 -15.49 12.46 2.91
C ALA A 157 -15.00 12.71 1.49
N HIS A 158 -13.70 12.56 1.23
CA HIS A 158 -13.17 12.66 -0.13
C HIS A 158 -13.60 11.48 -1.00
N ALA A 159 -13.58 10.25 -0.47
CA ALA A 159 -14.07 9.06 -1.17
C ALA A 159 -15.57 9.18 -1.51
N ALA A 160 -16.39 9.67 -0.57
CA ALA A 160 -17.81 9.91 -0.82
C ALA A 160 -18.04 10.81 -2.05
N ARG A 161 -17.33 11.94 -2.11
CA ARG A 161 -17.39 12.86 -3.26
C ARG A 161 -16.86 12.24 -4.55
N ALA A 162 -15.83 11.39 -4.48
CA ALA A 162 -15.26 10.74 -5.66
C ALA A 162 -16.27 9.78 -6.34
N PHE A 163 -17.13 9.14 -5.55
CA PHE A 163 -18.10 8.15 -6.02
C PHE A 163 -19.55 8.63 -6.04
N GLY A 164 -19.80 9.92 -5.80
CA GLY A 164 -21.16 10.46 -5.73
C GLY A 164 -22.01 9.86 -4.61
N LEU A 165 -21.37 9.28 -3.58
CA LEU A 165 -22.05 8.77 -2.40
C LEU A 165 -22.55 9.97 -1.59
N GLY A 166 -23.78 9.89 -1.09
CA GLY A 166 -24.46 10.96 -0.38
C GLY A 166 -23.78 11.37 0.93
N ASP A 167 -24.44 11.18 2.07
CA ASP A 167 -23.87 11.55 3.36
C ASP A 167 -22.62 10.69 3.68
N PRO A 168 -21.42 11.28 3.84
CA PRO A 168 -20.22 10.54 4.24
C PRO A 168 -20.35 9.85 5.60
N ALA A 169 -21.34 10.20 6.42
CA ALA A 169 -21.57 9.61 7.73
C ALA A 169 -21.79 8.08 7.71
N GLY A 170 -22.03 7.47 6.54
CA GLY A 170 -22.06 6.01 6.37
C GLY A 170 -20.68 5.36 6.14
N LEU A 171 -19.63 6.14 5.84
CA LEU A 171 -18.29 5.65 5.54
C LEU A 171 -17.35 5.73 6.76
N ASN A 172 -17.82 5.19 7.89
CA ASN A 172 -17.09 5.25 9.16
C ASN A 172 -16.10 4.09 9.36
N HIS A 173 -16.01 3.17 8.40
CA HIS A 173 -15.09 2.04 8.46
C HIS A 173 -13.65 2.46 8.20
N ASN A 174 -12.70 1.76 8.83
CA ASN A 174 -11.27 1.90 8.53
C ASN A 174 -10.81 0.72 7.67
N TYR A 175 -10.14 1.03 6.56
CA TYR A 175 -9.61 0.06 5.59
C TYR A 175 -8.08 0.07 5.53
N VAL A 176 -7.41 0.88 6.37
CA VAL A 176 -5.96 1.07 6.33
C VAL A 176 -5.25 -0.03 7.12
N SER A 177 -4.32 -0.73 6.47
CA SER A 177 -3.39 -1.69 7.08
C SER A 177 -2.10 -1.75 6.27
N SER A 178 -1.01 -2.28 6.84
CA SER A 178 0.30 -2.39 6.17
C SER A 178 0.37 -3.50 5.13
N ILE A 179 -0.53 -4.49 5.24
CA ILE A 179 -0.72 -5.54 4.25
C ILE A 179 -2.21 -5.59 3.92
N VAL A 180 -2.56 -5.22 2.69
CA VAL A 180 -3.94 -5.15 2.20
C VAL A 180 -4.10 -5.86 0.87
N THR A 181 -5.33 -6.30 0.62
CA THR A 181 -5.67 -7.20 -0.48
C THR A 181 -6.76 -6.59 -1.32
N TRP A 182 -6.55 -6.46 -2.64
CA TRP A 182 -7.54 -5.91 -3.57
C TRP A 182 -7.78 -6.84 -4.74
N LYS A 183 -9.04 -6.92 -5.19
CA LYS A 183 -9.41 -7.57 -6.44
C LYS A 183 -9.07 -6.62 -7.58
N ARG A 184 -8.24 -7.07 -8.52
CA ARG A 184 -7.75 -6.22 -9.60
C ARG A 184 -8.89 -5.62 -10.41
N GLN A 185 -9.90 -6.44 -10.76
CA GLN A 185 -11.04 -5.97 -11.55
C GLN A 185 -11.84 -4.89 -10.82
N THR A 186 -12.00 -5.00 -9.50
CA THR A 186 -12.64 -3.96 -8.69
C THR A 186 -11.89 -2.63 -8.74
N VAL A 187 -10.55 -2.64 -8.74
CA VAL A 187 -9.76 -1.40 -8.91
C VAL A 187 -10.00 -0.77 -10.29
N VAL A 188 -10.05 -1.59 -11.34
CA VAL A 188 -10.35 -1.13 -12.71
C VAL A 188 -11.73 -0.48 -12.79
N ASP A 189 -12.74 -1.16 -12.25
CA ASP A 189 -14.13 -0.69 -12.26
C ASP A 189 -14.30 0.57 -11.40
N MET A 190 -13.57 0.66 -10.28
CA MET A 190 -13.50 1.84 -9.43
C MET A 190 -12.95 3.06 -10.16
N CYS A 191 -11.82 2.92 -10.86
CA CYS A 191 -11.26 3.99 -11.68
C CYS A 191 -12.22 4.40 -12.79
N ALA A 192 -12.80 3.45 -13.51
CA ALA A 192 -13.75 3.71 -14.59
C ALA A 192 -15.04 4.37 -14.06
N HIS A 193 -15.51 4.01 -12.88
CA HIS A 193 -16.65 4.64 -12.23
C HIS A 193 -16.37 6.11 -11.94
N MET A 194 -15.23 6.45 -11.31
CA MET A 194 -14.85 7.85 -11.09
C MET A 194 -14.79 8.65 -12.40
N GLU A 195 -14.21 8.07 -13.46
CA GLU A 195 -14.09 8.76 -14.74
C GLU A 195 -15.44 8.98 -15.42
N ARG A 196 -16.37 8.03 -15.31
CA ARG A 196 -17.74 8.19 -15.83
C ARG A 196 -18.53 9.27 -15.08
N GLU A 197 -18.47 9.28 -13.74
CA GLU A 197 -19.22 10.23 -12.93
C GLU A 197 -18.73 11.68 -13.10
N HIS A 198 -17.43 11.88 -13.31
CA HIS A 198 -16.85 13.24 -13.35
C HIS A 198 -16.41 13.70 -14.74
N GLY A 199 -16.39 12.83 -15.75
CA GLY A 199 -15.96 13.15 -17.11
C GLY A 199 -14.49 13.55 -17.26
N ARG A 200 -13.63 13.15 -16.32
CA ARG A 200 -12.19 13.47 -16.28
C ARG A 200 -11.41 12.35 -15.61
N SER A 201 -10.08 12.35 -15.77
CA SER A 201 -9.20 11.27 -15.28
C SER A 201 -9.35 11.00 -13.78
N TRP A 202 -9.40 9.72 -13.38
CA TRP A 202 -9.47 9.32 -11.97
C TRP A 202 -8.35 9.92 -11.11
N VAL A 203 -7.14 10.06 -11.69
CA VAL A 203 -5.99 10.67 -11.03
C VAL A 203 -6.26 12.13 -10.68
N SER A 204 -6.96 12.87 -11.56
CA SER A 204 -7.35 14.26 -11.31
C SER A 204 -8.42 14.40 -10.22
N ILE A 205 -9.31 13.41 -10.10
CA ILE A 205 -10.39 13.39 -9.10
C ILE A 205 -9.80 13.15 -7.72
N LEU A 206 -8.96 12.12 -7.61
CA LEU A 206 -8.25 11.77 -6.39
C LEU A 206 -7.27 12.88 -5.97
N GLY A 207 -6.49 13.39 -6.92
CA GLY A 207 -5.50 14.45 -6.69
C GLY A 207 -6.10 15.86 -6.58
N ALA A 208 -7.42 16.04 -6.55
CA ALA A 208 -8.05 17.34 -6.33
C ALA A 208 -7.76 17.91 -4.93
N THR A 209 -7.43 17.04 -3.97
CA THR A 209 -6.96 17.41 -2.63
C THR A 209 -5.80 16.51 -2.19
N ARG A 210 -5.20 16.81 -1.05
CA ARG A 210 -4.23 15.93 -0.36
C ARG A 210 -4.88 14.97 0.63
N SER A 211 -6.21 15.00 0.72
CA SER A 211 -6.97 14.26 1.72
C SER A 211 -7.47 12.95 1.12
N PHE A 212 -6.55 12.03 0.82
CA PHE A 212 -6.92 10.69 0.38
C PHE A 212 -6.02 9.59 0.95
N SER A 213 -6.62 8.43 1.12
CA SER A 213 -5.96 7.13 1.29
C SER A 213 -6.52 6.20 0.21
N GLU A 214 -5.65 5.51 -0.51
CA GLU A 214 -5.98 4.49 -1.49
C GLU A 214 -6.78 3.34 -0.88
N CYS A 215 -6.48 2.96 0.36
CA CYS A 215 -7.23 1.94 1.09
C CYS A 215 -8.65 2.41 1.41
N MET A 216 -8.79 3.66 1.85
CA MET A 216 -10.11 4.27 2.11
C MET A 216 -10.93 4.43 0.83
N ILE A 217 -10.28 4.80 -0.29
CA ILE A 217 -10.92 4.92 -1.60
C ILE A 217 -11.41 3.54 -2.07
N TYR A 218 -10.56 2.52 -1.99
CA TYR A 218 -10.93 1.16 -2.38
C TYR A 218 -12.08 0.61 -1.51
N GLY A 219 -11.96 0.70 -0.20
CA GLY A 219 -12.98 0.22 0.73
C GLY A 219 -14.32 0.96 0.59
N ALA A 220 -14.29 2.28 0.42
CA ALA A 220 -15.50 3.06 0.17
C ALA A 220 -16.18 2.69 -1.15
N TYR A 221 -15.43 2.32 -2.19
CA TYR A 221 -16.02 1.82 -3.43
C TYR A 221 -16.68 0.45 -3.22
N VAL A 222 -15.98 -0.48 -2.54
CA VAL A 222 -16.51 -1.82 -2.28
C VAL A 222 -17.78 -1.76 -1.43
N ASP A 223 -17.75 -1.08 -0.30
CA ASP A 223 -18.90 -1.06 0.62
C ASP A 223 -19.98 -0.07 0.15
N GLY A 224 -19.59 1.08 -0.42
CA GLY A 224 -20.52 2.14 -0.79
C GLY A 224 -21.16 2.00 -2.18
N VAL A 225 -20.48 1.37 -3.14
CA VAL A 225 -20.97 1.21 -4.52
C VAL A 225 -21.31 -0.24 -4.85
N LEU A 226 -20.51 -1.20 -4.36
CA LEU A 226 -20.70 -2.62 -4.68
C LEU A 226 -21.46 -3.41 -3.61
N ASP A 227 -21.79 -2.79 -2.47
CA ASP A 227 -22.41 -3.47 -1.32
C ASP A 227 -21.64 -4.74 -0.90
N GLY A 228 -20.30 -4.66 -0.91
CA GLY A 228 -19.42 -5.77 -0.55
C GLY A 228 -19.25 -6.86 -1.62
N ALA A 229 -19.86 -6.73 -2.80
CA ALA A 229 -19.82 -7.77 -3.82
C ALA A 229 -18.38 -8.19 -4.20
N GLY A 230 -18.15 -9.51 -4.27
CA GLY A 230 -16.84 -10.09 -4.59
C GLY A 230 -15.80 -9.97 -3.47
N HIS A 231 -16.22 -9.61 -2.25
CA HIS A 231 -15.35 -9.46 -1.09
C HIS A 231 -15.93 -10.16 0.14
N PHE A 232 -15.03 -10.54 1.06
CA PHE A 232 -15.40 -10.85 2.42
C PHE A 232 -14.63 -9.94 3.37
N HIS A 233 -15.31 -9.42 4.39
CA HIS A 233 -14.71 -8.51 5.37
C HIS A 233 -13.93 -9.25 6.43
N ASP A 234 -12.79 -8.72 6.80
CA ASP A 234 -11.94 -9.27 7.84
C ASP A 234 -11.28 -8.16 8.69
N PRO A 235 -11.56 -8.09 10.00
CA PRO A 235 -10.99 -7.07 10.86
C PRO A 235 -9.57 -7.38 11.34
N VAL A 236 -9.04 -8.59 11.15
CA VAL A 236 -7.71 -8.95 11.66
C VAL A 236 -6.63 -8.54 10.68
N THR A 237 -5.63 -7.78 11.12
CA THR A 237 -4.49 -7.41 10.27
C THR A 237 -3.59 -8.62 10.00
N LEU A 238 -3.00 -8.71 8.81
CA LEU A 238 -1.98 -9.72 8.51
C LEU A 238 -0.60 -9.35 9.07
N CYS A 239 -0.42 -8.09 9.47
CA CYS A 239 0.84 -7.54 9.97
C CYS A 239 0.62 -6.93 11.36
N SER A 240 1.45 -7.33 12.33
CA SER A 240 1.60 -6.62 13.59
C SER A 240 2.51 -5.41 13.38
N MET A 241 1.96 -4.20 13.50
CA MET A 241 2.62 -2.98 13.05
C MET A 241 2.80 -1.97 14.18
N LYS A 242 4.03 -1.48 14.33
CA LYS A 242 4.34 -0.32 15.17
C LYS A 242 4.26 0.96 14.34
N TRP A 243 3.12 1.63 14.39
CA TRP A 243 2.85 2.87 13.66
C TRP A 243 3.46 4.11 14.35
N PHE A 244 3.15 4.29 15.62
CA PHE A 244 3.40 5.57 16.29
C PHE A 244 4.58 5.54 17.24
N GLN A 245 5.15 6.72 17.48
CA GLN A 245 6.19 6.95 18.48
C GLN A 245 5.75 6.43 19.87
N PRO A 246 6.70 5.99 20.73
CA PRO A 246 8.15 5.96 20.50
C PRO A 246 8.58 4.83 19.55
N ALA A 247 9.75 4.97 18.90
CA ALA A 247 10.37 3.87 18.17
C ALA A 247 10.63 2.67 19.09
N PRO A 248 10.39 1.43 18.62
CA PRO A 248 10.61 0.24 19.44
C PRO A 248 12.11 -0.11 19.50
N SER A 249 12.52 -0.64 20.63
CA SER A 249 13.78 -1.36 20.79
C SER A 249 13.73 -2.73 20.09
N ARG A 250 14.90 -3.36 19.89
CA ARG A 250 14.97 -4.73 19.35
C ARG A 250 14.20 -5.74 20.20
N ASN A 251 14.17 -5.57 21.52
CA ASN A 251 13.45 -6.47 22.42
C ASN A 251 11.93 -6.27 22.33
N GLU A 252 11.46 -5.04 22.14
CA GLU A 252 10.04 -4.78 21.91
C GLU A 252 9.58 -5.36 20.57
N VAL A 253 10.39 -5.28 19.52
CA VAL A 253 10.09 -5.96 18.25
C VAL A 253 10.06 -7.49 18.43
N ARG A 254 10.95 -8.07 19.25
CA ARG A 254 10.88 -9.51 19.57
C ARG A 254 9.62 -9.87 20.36
N ALA A 255 9.22 -9.06 21.33
CA ALA A 255 7.96 -9.25 22.03
C ALA A 255 6.77 -9.19 21.06
N MET A 256 6.77 -8.28 20.08
CA MET A 256 5.76 -8.26 19.02
C MET A 256 5.71 -9.57 18.21
N LEU A 257 6.84 -10.29 18.06
CA LEU A 257 6.88 -11.60 17.39
C LEU A 257 6.29 -12.71 18.26
N ASP A 258 6.59 -12.69 19.56
CA ASP A 258 6.08 -13.65 20.54
C ASP A 258 4.56 -13.52 20.71
N ASP A 259 4.03 -12.29 20.57
CA ASP A 259 2.61 -11.95 20.73
C ASP A 259 1.80 -11.99 19.42
N LEU A 260 2.37 -12.49 18.31
CA LEU A 260 1.66 -12.54 17.03
C LEU A 260 0.42 -13.44 17.09
N GLU A 261 -0.74 -12.86 16.78
CA GLU A 261 -2.00 -13.59 16.62
C GLU A 261 -1.91 -14.62 15.48
N GLU A 262 -2.76 -15.64 15.48
CA GLU A 262 -2.71 -16.78 14.55
C GLU A 262 -2.63 -16.35 13.07
N ARG A 263 -3.41 -15.34 12.68
CA ARG A 263 -3.47 -14.85 11.29
C ARG A 263 -2.45 -13.76 10.95
N GLN A 264 -1.66 -13.31 11.92
CA GLN A 264 -0.58 -12.37 11.68
C GLN A 264 0.66 -13.13 11.20
N VAL A 265 1.06 -12.85 9.96
CA VAL A 265 2.18 -13.50 9.26
C VAL A 265 3.38 -12.58 9.08
N ALA A 266 3.20 -11.29 9.37
CA ALA A 266 4.22 -10.26 9.21
C ALA A 266 4.33 -9.36 10.44
N VAL A 267 5.47 -8.69 10.55
CA VAL A 267 5.73 -7.62 11.51
C VAL A 267 6.23 -6.38 10.78
N GLY A 268 5.98 -5.19 11.31
CA GLY A 268 6.51 -3.97 10.73
C GLY A 268 6.75 -2.88 11.77
N VAL A 269 7.64 -1.95 11.41
CA VAL A 269 7.93 -0.74 12.19
C VAL A 269 7.97 0.42 11.21
N GLN A 270 7.07 1.38 11.39
CA GLN A 270 6.88 2.48 10.44
C GLN A 270 8.19 3.20 10.13
N SER A 271 8.50 3.43 8.85
CA SER A 271 9.83 3.90 8.41
C SER A 271 10.26 5.27 8.96
N PHE A 272 9.31 6.11 9.39
CA PHE A 272 9.60 7.40 10.03
C PHE A 272 9.96 7.27 11.52
N LEU A 273 9.80 6.10 12.13
CA LEU A 273 10.27 5.83 13.47
C LEU A 273 11.80 5.61 13.41
N PRO A 274 12.59 6.24 14.30
CA PRO A 274 14.06 6.13 14.28
C PRO A 274 14.56 4.75 14.74
N MET A 275 14.31 3.72 13.95
CA MET A 275 14.85 2.37 14.10
C MET A 275 15.65 2.00 12.84
N PRO A 276 16.98 1.86 12.94
CA PRO A 276 17.81 1.42 11.82
C PRO A 276 17.32 0.10 11.20
N ALA A 277 17.46 -0.06 9.88
CA ALA A 277 17.06 -1.29 9.20
C ALA A 277 17.81 -2.52 9.71
N GLU A 278 19.08 -2.36 10.10
CA GLU A 278 19.87 -3.44 10.70
C GLU A 278 19.37 -3.87 12.08
N ASP A 279 18.85 -2.94 12.89
CA ASP A 279 18.24 -3.26 14.18
C ASP A 279 16.96 -4.05 13.99
N PHE A 280 16.15 -3.65 13.02
CA PHE A 280 14.93 -4.38 12.67
C PHE A 280 15.24 -5.78 12.16
N ARG A 281 16.19 -5.91 11.23
CA ARG A 281 16.68 -7.19 10.71
C ARG A 281 17.15 -8.12 11.83
N ALA A 282 17.97 -7.60 12.75
CA ALA A 282 18.47 -8.36 13.90
C ALA A 282 17.36 -8.73 14.90
N ALA A 283 16.31 -7.92 15.01
CA ALA A 283 15.16 -8.23 15.86
C ALA A 283 14.31 -9.37 15.28
N ILE A 284 14.10 -9.41 13.97
CA ILE A 284 13.29 -10.44 13.29
C ILE A 284 14.07 -11.74 12.96
N GLY A 285 15.26 -11.92 13.52
CA GLY A 285 16.05 -13.14 13.40
C GLY A 285 16.86 -13.30 12.11
N GLY A 286 17.08 -12.21 11.34
CA GLY A 286 17.97 -12.24 10.18
C GLY A 286 19.42 -11.93 10.55
N GLU A 287 20.28 -12.94 10.68
CA GLU A 287 21.73 -12.69 10.61
C GLU A 287 22.11 -12.35 9.16
N ARG A 288 22.97 -11.35 8.94
CA ARG A 288 23.52 -11.01 7.61
C ARG A 288 24.17 -12.25 7.03
N ARG A 289 23.70 -12.76 5.89
CA ARG A 289 24.57 -13.57 5.03
C ARG A 289 25.63 -12.61 4.47
N ALA A 290 26.87 -12.77 4.90
CA ALA A 290 28.00 -12.12 4.26
C ALA A 290 28.02 -12.52 2.78
N ALA A 291 28.26 -11.52 1.93
CA ALA A 291 28.41 -11.65 0.48
C ALA A 291 29.54 -12.61 0.11
#